data_AF-A0A7V3U1J9-F1
#
_entry.id   AF-A0A7V3U1J9-F1
#
_cell.length_a   1.000
_cell.length_b   1.000
_cell.length_c   1.000
_cell.angle_alpha   90.00
_cell.angle_beta   90.00
_cell.angle_gamma   90.00
#
_symmetry.space_group_name_H-M   'P 1'
#
loop_
_entity.id
_entity.type
_entity.pdbx_description
1 polymer ?
#
loop_
_entity_poly.entity_id
_entity_poly.type
_entity_poly.pdbx_seq_one_letter_code
_entity_poly.pdbx_strand_id
1 'polypeptide(L)' 'DADAFEAFEDAGGAFNPEMAKRLERHILSAGGSRDPEELYTAFRGRMPGVKALLKGRGLIP' A
#
# COMPACT_ATOMS: atom_id res chain seq x y z
N ASP A 1 -5.34 3.48 -3.75
CA ASP A 1 -6.17 2.32 -4.12
C ASP A 1 -5.51 1.39 -5.11
N ALA A 2 -5.10 1.85 -6.30
CA ALA A 2 -4.52 0.96 -7.33
C ALA A 2 -3.25 0.17 -6.90
N ASP A 3 -2.23 0.82 -6.33
CA ASP A 3 -0.98 0.13 -5.93
C ASP A 3 -1.17 -0.80 -4.72
N ALA A 4 -2.12 -0.47 -3.83
CA ALA A 4 -2.49 -1.35 -2.74
C ALA A 4 -3.22 -2.60 -3.26
N PHE A 5 -4.10 -2.45 -4.26
CA PHE A 5 -4.76 -3.58 -4.90
C PHE A 5 -3.79 -4.45 -5.72
N GLU A 6 -2.85 -3.83 -6.45
CA GLU A 6 -1.75 -4.56 -7.12
C GLU A 6 -0.95 -5.41 -6.13
N ALA A 7 -0.76 -4.97 -4.88
CA ALA A 7 -0.10 -5.79 -3.87
C ALA A 7 -0.86 -7.10 -3.57
N PHE A 8 -2.20 -7.10 -3.67
CA PHE A 8 -2.99 -8.32 -3.52
C PHE A 8 -2.88 -9.22 -4.75
N GLU A 9 -2.94 -8.65 -5.95
CA GLU A 9 -2.73 -9.40 -7.20
C GLU A 9 -1.34 -10.08 -7.23
N ASP A 10 -0.28 -9.34 -6.88
CA ASP A 10 1.10 -9.86 -6.72
C ASP A 10 1.17 -11.01 -5.70
N ALA A 11 0.34 -10.98 -4.66
CA ALA A 11 0.29 -11.99 -3.60
C ALA A 11 -0.58 -13.20 -3.95
N GLY A 12 -1.13 -13.29 -5.16
CA GLY A 12 -1.98 -14.41 -5.58
C GLY A 12 -3.48 -14.13 -5.46
N GLY A 13 -3.88 -12.86 -5.43
CA GLY A 13 -5.26 -12.40 -5.63
C GLY A 13 -5.83 -11.57 -4.47
N ALA A 14 -6.96 -10.91 -4.77
CA ALA A 14 -7.69 -10.00 -3.87
C ALA A 14 -8.00 -10.53 -2.45
N PHE A 15 -8.00 -11.86 -2.24
CA PHE A 15 -8.33 -12.49 -0.96
C PHE A 15 -7.12 -13.11 -0.25
N ASN A 16 -5.89 -12.75 -0.61
CA ASN A 16 -4.71 -13.27 0.07
C ASN A 16 -4.73 -12.91 1.58
N PRO A 17 -4.77 -13.90 2.50
CA PRO A 17 -4.94 -13.65 3.93
C PRO A 17 -3.70 -13.02 4.58
N GLU A 18 -2.51 -13.28 4.05
CA GLU A 18 -1.27 -12.68 4.56
C GLU A 18 -1.19 -11.20 4.17
N MET A 19 -1.58 -10.86 2.93
CA MET A 19 -1.64 -9.47 2.49
C MET A 19 -2.69 -8.67 3.27
N ALA A 20 -3.85 -9.29 3.55
CA ALA A 20 -4.89 -8.67 4.38
C ALA A 20 -4.36 -8.35 5.80
N LYS A 21 -3.64 -9.29 6.44
CA LYS A 21 -3.02 -9.06 7.76
C LYS A 21 -1.98 -7.95 7.73
N ARG A 22 -1.18 -7.86 6.67
CA ARG A 22 -0.20 -6.79 6.50
C ARG A 22 -0.89 -5.42 6.33
N LEU A 23 -1.94 -5.36 5.52
CA LEU A 23 -2.74 -4.15 5.32
C LEU A 23 -3.36 -3.68 6.64
N GLU A 24 -3.99 -4.58 7.39
CA GLU A 24 -4.57 -4.29 8.70
C GLU A 24 -3.51 -3.72 9.65
N ARG A 25 -2.44 -4.48 9.88
CA ARG A 25 -1.39 -4.13 10.84
C ARG A 25 -0.71 -2.79 10.55
N HIS A 26 -0.40 -2.54 9.28
CA HIS A 26 0.46 -1.41 8.92
C HIS A 26 -0.30 -0.19 8.44
N ILE A 27 -1.54 -0.32 7.96
CA ILE A 27 -2.29 0.82 7.42
C ILE A 27 -3.54 1.09 8.25
N LEU A 28 -4.43 0.11 8.38
CA LEU A 28 -5.76 0.35 8.96
C LEU A 28 -5.75 0.51 10.47
N SER A 29 -4.89 -0.24 11.17
CA SER A 29 -4.76 -0.19 12.63
C SER A 29 -3.70 0.78 13.13
N ALA A 30 -2.79 1.23 12.26
CA ALA A 30 -1.62 2.02 12.67
C ALA A 30 -1.95 3.51 12.93
N GLY A 31 -2.99 4.07 12.29
CA GLY A 31 -3.32 5.48 12.42
C GLY A 31 -2.11 6.39 12.17
N GLY A 32 -1.92 7.42 13.02
CA GLY A 32 -0.76 8.32 12.99
C GLY A 32 0.40 7.92 13.91
N SER A 33 0.50 6.66 14.32
CA SER A 33 1.48 6.21 15.32
C SER A 33 2.92 6.17 14.83
N ARG A 34 3.12 6.12 13.50
CA ARG A 34 4.43 6.06 12.83
C ARG A 34 4.39 6.85 11.53
N ASP A 35 5.56 7.09 10.96
CA ASP A 35 5.66 7.76 9.69
C ASP A 35 4.90 6.98 8.59
N PRO A 36 4.05 7.65 7.78
CA PRO A 36 3.29 7.00 6.72
C PRO A 36 4.16 6.26 5.70
N GLU A 37 5.38 6.74 5.44
CA GLU A 37 6.34 6.13 4.51
C GLU A 37 6.82 4.77 5.02
N GLU A 38 7.15 4.71 6.32
CA GLU A 38 7.55 3.46 6.97
C GLU A 38 6.40 2.44 6.97
N LEU A 39 5.20 2.90 7.31
CA LEU A 39 4.00 2.06 7.34
C LEU A 39 3.67 1.53 5.94
N TYR A 40 3.74 2.39 4.92
CA TYR A 40 3.50 1.99 3.55
C TYR A 40 4.55 1.00 3.04
N THR A 41 5.83 1.25 3.33
CA THR A 41 6.91 0.33 2.94
C THR A 41 6.79 -1.01 3.65
N ALA A 42 6.38 -1.03 4.93
CA ALA A 42 6.14 -2.26 5.68
C ALA A 42 4.98 -3.08 5.10
N PHE A 43 3.93 -2.43 4.60
CA PHE A 43 2.83 -3.07 3.89
C PHE A 43 3.23 -3.54 2.48
N ARG A 44 3.69 -2.62 1.63
CA ARG A 44 3.90 -2.86 0.19
C ARG A 44 5.23 -3.54 -0.13
N GLY A 45 6.20 -3.48 0.78
CA GLY A 45 7.58 -3.91 0.59
C GLY A 45 8.45 -2.92 -0.20
N ARG A 46 7.83 -1.89 -0.78
CA ARG A 46 8.47 -0.83 -1.56
C ARG A 46 7.63 0.43 -1.51
N MET A 47 8.27 1.57 -1.78
CA MET A 47 7.55 2.82 -1.99
C MET A 47 6.76 2.80 -3.31
N PRO A 48 5.65 3.56 -3.41
CA PRO A 48 4.95 3.72 -4.66
C PRO A 48 5.92 4.34 -5.68
N GLY A 49 5.92 3.83 -6.90
CA GLY A 49 6.73 4.45 -7.96
C GLY A 49 6.31 5.91 -8.16
N VAL A 50 7.24 6.76 -8.60
CA VAL A 50 7.01 8.20 -8.85
C VAL A 50 5.71 8.43 -9.65
N LYS A 51 5.42 7.58 -10.64
CA LYS A 51 4.16 7.62 -11.41
C LYS A 51 2.91 7.45 -10.55
N ALA A 52 2.89 6.51 -9.61
CA ALA A 52 1.73 6.27 -8.74
C ALA A 52 1.49 7.46 -7.80
N LEU A 53 2.57 8.06 -7.28
CA LEU A 53 2.49 9.28 -6.47
C LEU A 53 1.94 10.47 -7.27
N LEU A 54 2.45 10.67 -8.49
CA LEU A 54 1.99 11.74 -9.37
C LEU A 54 0.51 11.55 -9.77
N LYS A 55 0.09 10.32 -10.09
CA LYS A 55 -1.31 10.00 -10.41
C LYS A 55 -2.24 10.23 -9.23
N GLY A 56 -1.85 9.80 -8.03
CA GLY A 56 -2.63 10.01 -6.79
C GLY A 56 -2.79 11.49 -6.40
N ARG A 57 -1.91 12.37 -6.87
CA ARG A 57 -1.98 13.82 -6.68
C ARG A 57 -2.58 14.57 -7.88
N GLY A 58 -3.01 13.88 -8.93
CA GLY A 58 -3.57 14.50 -10.15
C GLY A 58 -2.55 15.28 -10.98
N LEU A 59 -1.25 14.99 -10.83
CA LEU A 59 -0.16 15.72 -11.49
C LEU A 59 0.23 15.14 -12.85
N ILE A 60 -0.28 13.96 -13.19
CA ILE A 60 -0.18 13.34 -14.51
C ILE A 60 -1.52 12.69 -14.88
N PRO A 61 -1.88 12.61 -16.17
CA PRO A 61 -3.11 11.95 -16.63
C PRO A 61 -3.12 10.44 -16.35
#